data_AF-A0A920QMF8-F1
#
_entry.id   AF-A0A920QMF8-F1
#
_cell.length_a   1.000
_cell.length_b   1.000
_cell.length_c   1.000
_cell.angle_alpha   90.00
_cell.angle_beta   90.00
_cell.angle_gamma   90.00
#
_symmetry.space_group_name_H-M   'P 1'
#
loop_
_entity.id
_entity.type
_entity.pdbx_description
1 polymer ?
#
loop_
_entity_poly.entity_id
_entity_poly.type
_entity_poly.pdbx_seq_one_letter_code
_entity_poly.pdbx_strand_id
1 'polypeptide(L)'
;MSNYKIDDIFLIDFNNEIANTTAHDFLNYLNTSSNLKFLTVGPDFSLGKNKEGNINYLNELQNIFDYKLFVKNPFFHKIYN
;
A
#
# COMPACT_ATOMS: atom_id res chain seq x y z
N MET A 1 8.98 17.83 3.14
CA MET A 1 7.98 17.11 3.95
C MET A 1 7.06 18.05 4.74
N SER A 2 7.55 19.18 5.26
CA SER A 2 6.74 20.19 5.99
C SER A 2 5.46 20.66 5.26
N ASN A 3 5.48 20.70 3.92
CA ASN A 3 4.31 21.12 3.13
C ASN A 3 3.24 20.03 2.94
N TYR A 4 3.53 18.77 3.27
CA TYR A 4 2.62 17.63 3.00
C TYR A 4 2.03 16.99 4.26
N LYS A 5 2.34 17.52 5.45
CA LYS A 5 1.83 17.03 6.75
C LYS A 5 1.90 15.49 6.88
N ILE A 6 3.09 14.94 6.57
CA ILE A 6 3.39 13.53 6.78
C ILE A 6 3.99 13.41 8.18
N ASP A 7 3.34 12.62 9.04
CA ASP A 7 3.78 12.40 10.41
C ASP A 7 4.97 11.43 10.47
N ASP A 8 4.86 10.31 9.74
CA ASP A 8 5.85 9.23 9.75
C ASP A 8 6.21 8.75 8.33
N ILE A 9 7.46 8.32 8.16
CA ILE A 9 7.93 7.60 6.97
C ILE A 9 8.59 6.30 7.40
N PHE A 10 8.14 5.20 6.81
CA PHE A 10 8.74 3.88 6.96
C PHE A 10 9.55 3.55 5.71
N LEU A 11 10.86 3.36 5.90
CA LEU A 11 11.76 2.89 4.85
C LEU A 11 11.90 1.38 4.97
N ILE A 12 11.66 0.67 3.88
CA ILE A 12 11.77 -0.79 3.82
C ILE A 12 12.81 -1.13 2.76
N ASP A 13 13.90 -1.75 3.19
CA ASP A 13 14.92 -2.26 2.29
C ASP A 13 14.40 -3.49 1.57
N PHE A 14 14.38 -3.45 0.24
CA PHE A 14 13.93 -4.58 -0.57
C PHE A 14 15.00 -5.67 -0.59
N ASN A 15 14.94 -6.58 0.37
CA ASN A 15 15.84 -7.72 0.54
C ASN A 15 15.11 -9.06 0.28
N ASN A 16 15.83 -10.19 0.39
CA ASN A 16 15.26 -11.52 0.14
C ASN A 16 14.10 -11.87 1.08
N GLU A 17 14.11 -11.38 2.32
CA GLU A 17 13.03 -11.61 3.28
C GLU A 17 11.76 -10.88 2.84
N ILE A 18 11.87 -9.58 2.56
CA ILE A 18 10.77 -8.75 2.07
C ILE A 18 10.24 -9.27 0.72
N ALA A 19 11.13 -9.66 -0.19
CA ALA A 19 10.75 -10.23 -1.49
C ALA A 19 9.99 -11.57 -1.38
N ASN A 20 10.21 -12.33 -0.29
CA ASN A 20 9.52 -13.59 -0.04
C ASN A 20 8.35 -13.48 0.93
N THR A 21 8.11 -12.31 1.51
CA THR A 21 6.98 -12.06 2.42
C THR A 21 5.68 -12.10 1.64
N THR A 22 4.69 -12.87 2.11
CA THR A 22 3.38 -12.93 1.42
C THR A 22 2.64 -11.60 1.54
N ALA A 23 1.72 -11.34 0.62
CA ALA A 23 0.88 -10.15 0.69
C ALA A 23 0.05 -10.12 1.98
N HIS A 24 -0.45 -11.28 2.42
CA HIS A 24 -1.18 -11.44 3.67
C HIS A 24 -0.33 -11.06 4.89
N ASP A 25 0.89 -11.62 4.98
CA ASP A 25 1.76 -11.39 6.13
C ASP A 25 2.22 -9.93 6.20
N PHE A 26 2.49 -9.32 5.04
CA PHE A 26 2.84 -7.91 4.96
C PHE A 26 1.68 -7.01 5.41
N LEU A 27 0.45 -7.29 4.98
CA LEU A 27 -0.74 -6.55 5.43
C LEU A 27 -1.03 -6.76 6.92
N ASN A 28 -0.83 -7.97 7.43
CA ASN A 28 -0.97 -8.25 8.86
C ASN A 28 0.06 -7.47 9.68
N TYR A 29 1.31 -7.39 9.20
CA TYR A 29 2.33 -6.55 9.80
C TYR A 29 1.92 -5.07 9.81
N LEU A 30 1.44 -4.53 8.69
CA LEU A 30 0.96 -3.14 8.63
C LEU A 30 -0.21 -2.90 9.60
N ASN A 31 -1.18 -3.81 9.63
CA ASN A 31 -2.36 -3.67 10.48
C ASN A 31 -2.01 -3.69 11.97
N THR A 32 -1.15 -4.62 12.39
CA THR A 32 -0.76 -4.78 13.79
C THR A 32 0.23 -3.73 14.28
N SER A 33 1.13 -3.25 13.41
CA SER A 33 2.13 -2.23 13.76
C SER A 33 1.59 -0.79 13.75
N SER A 34 0.58 -0.51 12.92
CA SER A 34 0.09 0.87 12.71
C SER A 34 -1.41 1.08 12.94
N ASN A 35 -2.17 0.02 13.27
CA ASN A 35 -3.63 0.05 13.29
C ASN A 35 -4.20 0.61 11.97
N LEU A 36 -3.85 -0.05 10.87
CA LEU A 36 -4.15 0.40 9.52
C LEU A 36 -5.66 0.61 9.33
N LYS A 37 -6.10 1.87 9.18
CA LYS A 37 -7.50 2.20 8.89
C LYS A 37 -7.77 2.54 7.42
N PHE A 38 -6.77 3.10 6.74
CA PHE A 38 -6.90 3.51 5.36
C PHE A 38 -5.64 3.13 4.57
N LEU A 39 -5.84 2.50 3.42
CA LEU A 39 -4.77 2.17 2.48
C LEU A 39 -5.03 2.93 1.17
N THR A 40 -4.13 3.85 0.81
CA THR A 40 -4.23 4.62 -0.44
C THR A 40 -3.10 4.23 -1.39
N VAL A 41 -3.42 3.80 -2.60
CA VAL A 41 -2.46 3.27 -3.58
C VAL A 41 -2.79 3.72 -5.01
N GLY A 42 -1.82 3.59 -5.93
CA GLY A 42 -2.06 3.78 -7.37
C GLY A 42 -2.73 2.56 -8.02
N PRO A 43 -3.24 2.68 -9.26
CA PRO A 43 -3.96 1.60 -9.95
C PRO A 43 -3.11 0.36 -10.25
N ASP A 44 -1.80 0.53 -10.45
CA ASP A 44 -0.86 -0.55 -10.77
C ASP A 44 -0.10 -1.06 -9.54
N PHE A 45 -0.57 -0.73 -8.34
CA PHE A 45 0.11 -1.11 -7.11
C PHE A 45 -0.02 -2.61 -6.83
N SER A 46 1.09 -3.20 -6.39
CA SER A 46 1.15 -4.60 -5.95
C SER A 46 2.18 -4.76 -4.85
N LEU A 47 1.92 -5.64 -3.88
CA LEU A 47 2.85 -6.02 -2.82
C LEU A 47 2.93 -7.53 -2.64
N GLY A 48 3.84 -7.97 -1.76
CA GLY A 48 4.03 -9.37 -1.43
C GLY A 48 4.79 -10.17 -2.49
N LYS A 49 5.12 -11.41 -2.13
CA LYS A 49 5.86 -12.35 -2.97
C LYS A 49 5.20 -12.47 -4.33
N ASN A 50 6.02 -12.37 -5.38
CA ASN A 50 5.56 -12.45 -6.77
C ASN A 50 4.43 -11.47 -7.15
N LYS A 51 4.30 -10.34 -6.43
CA LYS A 51 3.25 -9.33 -6.63
C LYS A 51 1.83 -9.87 -6.47
N GLU A 52 1.64 -10.89 -5.62
CA GLU A 52 0.34 -11.53 -5.40
C GLU A 52 -0.70 -10.58 -4.79
N GLY A 53 -0.27 -9.56 -4.05
CA GLY A 53 -1.12 -8.54 -3.43
C GLY A 53 -1.46 -7.38 -4.35
N ASN A 54 -2.16 -7.65 -5.45
CA ASN A 54 -2.68 -6.62 -6.37
C ASN A 54 -3.96 -5.94 -5.84
N ILE A 55 -4.51 -4.97 -6.57
CA ILE A 55 -5.70 -4.21 -6.18
C ILE A 55 -6.91 -5.09 -5.82
N ASN A 56 -7.18 -6.16 -6.59
CA ASN A 56 -8.32 -7.04 -6.32
C ASN A 56 -8.13 -7.76 -4.99
N TYR A 57 -6.93 -8.29 -4.76
CA TYR A 57 -6.57 -8.95 -3.50
C TYR A 57 -6.70 -8.00 -2.30
N LEU A 58 -6.18 -6.77 -2.43
CA LEU A 58 -6.34 -5.74 -1.40
C LEU A 58 -7.83 -5.45 -1.11
N ASN A 59 -8.64 -5.31 -2.16
CA ASN A 59 -10.07 -5.05 -1.99
C ASN A 59 -10.81 -6.16 -1.22
N GLU A 60 -10.48 -7.42 -1.48
CA GLU A 60 -11.05 -8.59 -0.78
C GLU A 60 -10.69 -8.62 0.71
N LEU A 61 -9.47 -8.18 1.06
CA LEU A 61 -8.94 -8.23 2.41
C LEU A 61 -9.38 -7.08 3.34
N GLN A 62 -10.09 -6.07 2.83
CA GLN A 62 -10.57 -4.94 3.63
C GLN A 62 -11.33 -5.37 4.89
N ASN A 63 -12.21 -6.37 4.77
CA ASN A 63 -13.00 -6.87 5.89
C ASN A 63 -12.18 -7.69 6.89
N ILE A 64 -11.11 -8.35 6.42
CA ILE A 64 -10.25 -9.19 7.28
C ILE A 64 -9.36 -8.32 8.16
N PHE A 65 -8.85 -7.22 7.60
CA PHE A 65 -7.92 -6.32 8.29
C PHE A 65 -8.57 -5.01 8.76
N ASP A 66 -9.89 -4.84 8.61
CA ASP A 66 -10.64 -3.64 9.04
C ASP A 66 -10.04 -2.31 8.53
N TYR A 67 -9.67 -2.28 7.24
CA TYR A 67 -9.22 -1.06 6.57
C TYR A 67 -10.06 -0.75 5.33
N LYS A 68 -10.00 0.50 4.88
CA LYS A 68 -10.61 0.94 3.62
C LYS A 68 -9.55 1.26 2.56
N LEU A 69 -9.74 0.71 1.38
CA LEU A 69 -8.88 0.89 0.21
C LEU A 69 -9.32 2.11 -0.61
N PHE A 70 -8.38 2.95 -1.00
CA PHE A 70 -8.55 4.02 -1.96
C PHE A 70 -7.55 3.89 -3.10
N VAL A 71 -8.05 3.58 -4.30
CA VAL A 71 -7.23 3.57 -5.51
C VAL A 71 -7.30 4.95 -6.16
N LYS A 72 -6.14 5.60 -6.35
CA LYS A 72 -6.04 6.96 -6.91
C LYS A 72 -5.31 6.94 -8.24
N ASN A 73 -6.00 7.42 -9.27
CA ASN A 73 -5.40 7.59 -10.59
C ASN A 73 -4.31 8.68 -10.57
N PRO A 74 -3.28 8.55 -11.41
CA PRO A 74 -2.26 9.59 -11.57
C PRO A 74 -2.90 10.93 -11.98
N PHE A 75 -2.40 12.02 -11.41
CA PHE A 75 -2.77 13.36 -11.84
C PHE A 75 -1.88 13.78 -13.00
N PHE A 76 -2.44 13.88 -14.21
CA PHE A 76 -1.73 14.40 -15.37
C PHE A 76 -1.98 15.91 -15.48
N HIS A 77 -0.96 16.72 -15.21
CA HIS A 77 -1.01 18.15 -15.49
C HIS A 77 -0.97 18.35 -17.01
N LYS A 78 -2.07 18.85 -17.59
CA LYS A 78 -2.09 19.22 -19.01
C LYS A 78 -1.27 20.49 -19.20
N ILE A 79 -0.11 20.37 -19.85
CA ILE A 79 0.64 21.52 -20.35
C ILE A 79 -0.13 22.02 -21.59
N TYR A 80 -0.79 23.16 -21.48
CA TYR A 80 -1.31 23.86 -22.65
C TYR A 80 -0.16 24.64 -23.28
N ASN A 81 0.07 24.40 -24.58
CA ASN A 81 0.96 25.21 -25.43
C ASN A 81 0.26 26.49 -25.88
#